data_AF-A0A7T1Y5P8-F1
#
_entry.id   AF-A0A7T1Y5P8-F1
#
_cell.length_a   1.000
_cell.length_b   1.000
_cell.length_c   1.000
_cell.angle_alpha   90.00
_cell.angle_beta   90.00
_cell.angle_gamma   90.00
#
_symmetry.space_group_name_H-M   'P 1'
#
loop_
_entity.id
_entity.type
_entity.pdbx_description
1 polymer ?
#
loop_
_entity_poly.entity_id
_entity_poly.type
_entity_poly.pdbx_seq_one_letter_code
_entity_poly.pdbx_strand_id
1 'polypeptide(L)'
;MEFDWIEEGQTTVLVDSDRNATWWTYAGAVFNAAMADALGDLADKVSSDNLAISLSKVVDTPRLKKRIRQLLDSEGGAVVKMPLDAGFIQELKFAECLPQGLADAELSTRYSCLNQRILLARRRLVLINSYANARSTSS
;
A
#
# COMPACT_ATOMS: atom_id res chain seq x y z
N MET A 1 -7.90 -24.21 -1.59
CA MET A 1 -8.26 -23.43 -2.78
C MET A 1 -7.16 -22.39 -3.02
N GLU A 2 -7.01 -21.85 -4.23
CA GLU A 2 -5.87 -20.99 -4.61
C GLU A 2 -5.78 -19.67 -3.80
N PHE A 3 -6.85 -19.28 -3.11
CA PHE A 3 -7.00 -17.99 -2.42
C PHE A 3 -7.54 -18.07 -0.98
N ASP A 4 -7.29 -19.17 -0.26
CA ASP A 4 -7.81 -19.40 1.10
C ASP A 4 -7.34 -18.35 2.14
N TRP A 5 -6.39 -17.49 1.77
CA TRP A 5 -5.85 -16.42 2.59
C TRP A 5 -6.61 -15.08 2.44
N ILE A 6 -7.61 -15.01 1.56
CA ILE A 6 -8.48 -13.84 1.41
C ILE A 6 -9.70 -14.01 2.32
N GLU A 7 -9.85 -13.12 3.30
CA GLU A 7 -11.03 -13.07 4.17
C GLU A 7 -11.55 -11.63 4.24
N GLU A 8 -12.85 -11.48 4.49
CA GLU A 8 -13.43 -10.16 4.73
C GLU A 8 -12.89 -9.56 6.04
N GLY A 9 -12.69 -8.24 6.08
CA GLY A 9 -12.18 -7.56 7.27
C GLY A 9 -10.67 -7.72 7.51
N GLN A 10 -9.93 -8.37 6.61
CA GLN A 10 -8.47 -8.45 6.68
C GLN A 10 -7.77 -7.91 5.44
N THR A 11 -6.47 -7.67 5.59
CA THR A 11 -5.53 -7.57 4.47
C THR A 11 -4.34 -8.48 4.75
N THR A 12 -3.76 -9.01 3.68
CA THR A 12 -2.79 -10.08 3.77
C THR A 12 -1.48 -9.68 3.10
N VAL A 13 -0.37 -9.88 3.81
CA VAL A 13 0.98 -9.82 3.26
C VAL A 13 1.45 -11.25 3.06
N LEU A 14 1.62 -11.66 1.81
CA LEU A 14 2.24 -12.93 1.45
C LEU A 14 3.74 -12.71 1.29
N VAL A 15 4.57 -13.55 1.89
CA VAL A 15 6.03 -13.51 1.76
C VAL A 15 6.53 -14.84 1.22
N ASP A 16 7.26 -14.80 0.11
CA ASP A 16 7.86 -15.99 -0.51
C ASP A 16 9.26 -16.32 0.07
N SER A 17 9.82 -17.45 -0.38
CA SER A 17 11.16 -17.91 0.07
C SER A 17 12.29 -16.96 -0.34
N ASP A 18 12.07 -16.15 -1.37
CA ASP A 18 13.01 -15.17 -1.89
C ASP A 18 12.92 -13.81 -1.19
N ARG A 19 12.06 -13.71 -0.17
CA ARG A 19 11.72 -12.49 0.58
C ARG A 19 11.01 -11.44 -0.27
N ASN A 20 10.34 -11.84 -1.34
CA ASN A 20 9.39 -10.97 -2.01
C ASN A 20 8.09 -10.99 -1.21
N ALA A 21 7.55 -9.81 -0.94
CA ALA A 21 6.31 -9.63 -0.23
C ALA A 21 5.26 -8.97 -1.13
N THR A 22 4.04 -9.49 -1.09
CA THR A 22 2.88 -8.86 -1.75
C THR A 22 1.83 -8.56 -0.69
N TRP A 23 1.55 -7.28 -0.48
CA TRP A 23 0.47 -6.83 0.38
C TRP A 23 -0.79 -6.54 -0.45
N TRP A 24 -1.82 -7.36 -0.25
CA TRP A 24 -3.12 -7.23 -0.88
C TRP A 24 -4.01 -6.26 -0.10
N THR A 25 -4.16 -5.05 -0.63
CA THR A 25 -4.89 -3.93 0.03
C THR A 25 -6.28 -3.72 -0.56
N TYR A 26 -6.44 -3.93 -1.87
CA TYR A 26 -7.62 -3.55 -2.65
C TYR A 26 -8.01 -2.08 -2.51
N ALA A 27 -7.04 -1.21 -2.24
CA ALA A 27 -7.26 0.19 -1.90
C ALA A 27 -7.15 1.16 -3.10
N GLY A 28 -6.85 0.66 -4.29
CA GLY A 28 -6.67 1.45 -5.51
C GLY A 28 -5.25 2.00 -5.66
N ALA A 29 -4.90 2.38 -6.90
CA ALA A 29 -3.54 2.75 -7.26
C ALA A 29 -2.97 3.92 -6.45
N VAL A 30 -3.80 4.93 -6.13
CA VAL A 30 -3.38 6.14 -5.41
C VAL A 30 -2.88 5.79 -4.00
N PHE A 31 -3.71 5.11 -3.22
CA PHE A 31 -3.34 4.67 -1.87
C PHE A 31 -2.11 3.75 -1.92
N ASN A 32 -2.10 2.80 -2.86
CA ASN A 32 -1.02 1.84 -2.96
C ASN A 32 0.31 2.49 -3.36
N ALA A 33 0.29 3.50 -4.24
CA ALA A 33 1.47 4.25 -4.62
C ALA A 33 2.05 5.05 -3.45
N ALA A 34 1.20 5.75 -2.69
CA ALA A 34 1.66 6.50 -1.52
C ALA A 34 2.24 5.57 -0.43
N MET A 35 1.63 4.40 -0.22
CA MET A 35 2.18 3.40 0.69
C MET A 35 3.46 2.75 0.15
N ALA A 36 3.57 2.54 -1.16
CA ALA A 36 4.77 2.01 -1.80
C ALA A 36 5.96 2.95 -1.59
N ASP A 37 5.76 4.26 -1.81
CA ASP A 37 6.75 5.30 -1.53
C ASP A 37 7.19 5.27 -0.05
N ALA A 38 6.20 5.26 0.86
CA ALA A 38 6.47 5.24 2.29
C ALA A 38 7.16 3.95 2.79
N LEU A 39 7.13 2.85 2.03
CA LEU A 39 7.76 1.57 2.34
C LEU A 39 9.08 1.34 1.60
N GLY A 40 9.51 2.30 0.76
CA GLY A 40 10.68 2.16 -0.10
C GLY A 40 11.98 1.81 0.63
N ASP A 41 12.12 2.21 1.91
CA ASP A 41 13.32 1.94 2.72
C ASP A 41 13.46 0.49 3.21
N LEU A 42 12.45 -0.36 2.98
CA LEU A 42 12.38 -1.71 3.54
C LEU A 42 12.70 -2.83 2.54
N ALA A 43 12.93 -2.48 1.27
CA ALA A 43 13.05 -3.41 0.16
C ALA A 43 13.95 -2.84 -0.95
N ASP A 44 14.54 -3.72 -1.78
CA ASP A 44 15.39 -3.29 -2.90
C ASP A 44 14.57 -2.58 -3.99
N LYS A 45 13.31 -2.97 -4.12
CA LYS A 45 12.34 -2.38 -5.05
C LYS A 45 10.94 -2.49 -4.46
N VAL A 46 10.16 -1.44 -4.63
CA VAL A 46 8.74 -1.40 -4.31
C VAL A 46 7.96 -0.96 -5.54
N SER A 47 6.84 -1.61 -5.81
CA SER A 47 5.90 -1.24 -6.87
C SER A 47 4.46 -1.46 -6.40
N SER A 48 3.51 -0.82 -7.06
CA SER A 48 2.09 -0.92 -6.71
C SER A 48 1.20 -0.90 -7.94
N ASP A 49 0.05 -1.53 -7.82
CA ASP A 49 -1.06 -1.41 -8.75
C ASP A 49 -2.38 -1.12 -8.00
N ASN A 50 -3.51 -1.33 -8.65
CA ASN A 50 -4.83 -1.09 -8.04
C ASN A 50 -5.18 -2.04 -6.88
N LEU A 51 -4.55 -3.21 -6.81
CA LEU A 51 -4.91 -4.30 -5.91
C LEU A 51 -3.89 -4.51 -4.79
N ALA A 52 -2.61 -4.32 -5.10
CA ALA A 52 -1.54 -4.71 -4.20
C ALA A 52 -0.30 -3.79 -4.26
N ILE A 53 0.54 -3.97 -3.23
CA ILE A 53 1.90 -3.41 -3.13
C ILE A 53 2.88 -4.59 -3.13
N SER A 54 3.85 -4.56 -4.02
CA SER A 54 4.89 -5.59 -4.17
C SER A 54 6.23 -5.03 -3.69
N LEU A 55 6.91 -5.77 -2.82
CA LEU A 55 8.21 -5.44 -2.27
C LEU A 55 9.18 -6.58 -2.56
N SER A 56 10.32 -6.30 -3.20
CA SER A 56 11.35 -7.32 -3.46
C SER A 56 12.45 -7.30 -2.40
N LYS A 57 12.96 -8.49 -2.05
CA LYS A 57 14.08 -8.65 -1.10
C LYS A 57 13.88 -7.89 0.21
N VAL A 58 12.70 -8.03 0.81
CA VAL A 58 12.36 -7.41 2.10
C VAL A 58 13.43 -7.77 3.14
N VAL A 59 14.00 -6.74 3.77
CA VAL A 59 15.13 -6.90 4.70
C VAL A 59 14.68 -7.61 5.97
N ASP A 60 13.54 -7.20 6.52
CA ASP A 60 13.00 -7.65 7.80
C ASP A 60 11.46 -7.64 7.79
N THR A 61 10.86 -8.83 7.81
CA THR A 61 9.41 -9.05 7.74
C THR A 61 8.65 -8.54 8.98
N PRO A 62 9.09 -8.81 10.23
CA PRO A 62 8.58 -8.11 11.41
C PRO A 62 8.63 -6.58 11.31
N ARG A 63 9.74 -6.00 10.84
CA ARG A 63 9.86 -4.54 10.65
C ARG A 63 8.86 -4.03 9.61
N LEU A 64 8.67 -4.75 8.50
CA LEU A 64 7.65 -4.43 7.50
C LEU A 64 6.26 -4.37 8.11
N LYS A 65 5.85 -5.42 8.83
CA LYS A 65 4.53 -5.45 9.49
C LYS A 65 4.34 -4.31 10.47
N LYS A 66 5.38 -3.98 11.25
CA LYS A 66 5.35 -2.86 12.19
C LYS A 66 5.19 -1.51 11.46
N ARG A 67 5.96 -1.29 10.39
CA ARG A 67 5.90 -0.07 9.60
C ARG A 67 4.54 0.13 8.94
N ILE A 68 3.95 -0.93 8.38
CA ILE A 68 2.60 -0.88 7.80
C ILE A 68 1.59 -0.43 8.87
N ARG A 69 1.63 -1.00 10.07
CA ARG A 69 0.73 -0.59 11.16
C ARG A 69 0.94 0.86 11.56
N GLN A 70 2.19 1.29 11.74
CA GLN A 70 2.50 2.69 12.06
C GLN A 70 1.96 3.68 11.01
N LEU A 71 2.05 3.32 9.72
CA LEU A 71 1.50 4.12 8.63
C LEU A 71 -0.03 4.20 8.70
N LEU A 72 -0.70 3.08 8.96
CA LEU A 72 -2.17 3.02 9.07
C LEU A 72 -2.69 3.75 10.31
N ASP A 73 -2.02 3.59 11.45
CA ASP A 73 -2.39 4.14 12.75
C ASP A 73 -2.01 5.62 12.91
N SER A 74 -1.20 6.18 12.01
CA SER A 74 -0.78 7.58 12.08
C SER A 74 -1.99 8.53 12.07
N GLU A 75 -2.14 9.30 13.15
CA GLU A 75 -3.18 10.33 13.26
C GLU A 75 -2.89 11.48 12.27
N GLY A 76 -3.95 12.03 11.66
CA GLY A 76 -3.85 13.22 10.82
C GLY A 76 -3.42 13.01 9.36
N GLY A 77 -3.27 11.77 8.87
CA GLY A 77 -3.02 11.51 7.43
C GLY A 77 -1.69 12.06 6.89
N ALA A 78 -0.81 12.55 7.75
CA ALA A 78 0.42 13.24 7.37
C ALA A 78 1.47 12.30 6.74
N VAL A 79 1.37 10.99 6.94
CA VAL A 79 2.39 10.02 6.51
C VAL A 79 2.08 9.37 5.15
N VAL A 80 0.84 9.47 4.68
CA VAL A 80 0.44 9.00 3.34
C VAL A 80 0.00 10.23 2.54
N LYS A 81 0.95 11.15 2.33
CA LYS A 81 0.76 12.22 1.36
C LYS A 81 1.10 11.64 0.01
N MET A 82 0.15 11.68 -0.92
CA MET A 82 0.49 11.47 -2.31
C MET A 82 1.60 12.46 -2.69
N PRO A 83 2.69 12.01 -3.32
CA PRO A 83 3.57 12.92 -4.00
C PRO A 83 2.79 13.50 -5.18
N LEU A 84 2.06 14.59 -4.93
CA LEU A 84 1.53 15.49 -5.94
C LEU A 84 2.71 16.33 -6.43
N ASP A 85 3.75 15.68 -6.96
CA ASP A 85 4.86 16.42 -7.53
C ASP A 85 4.40 17.19 -8.76
N ALA A 86 5.18 18.21 -9.14
CA ALA A 86 4.83 19.08 -10.25
C ALA A 86 4.64 18.32 -11.59
N GLY A 87 5.26 17.13 -11.73
CA GLY A 87 5.11 16.28 -12.91
C GLY A 87 3.73 15.63 -12.99
N PHE A 88 3.26 15.05 -11.88
CA PHE A 88 1.92 14.45 -11.79
C PHE A 88 0.81 15.48 -12.04
N ILE A 89 1.02 16.73 -11.59
CA ILE A 89 0.08 17.84 -11.80
C ILE A 89 0.08 18.30 -13.27
N GLN A 90 1.24 18.40 -13.91
CA GLN A 90 1.35 18.78 -15.32
C GLN A 90 0.76 17.72 -16.27
N GLU A 91 0.80 16.43 -15.91
CA GLU A 91 0.20 15.37 -16.72
C GLU A 91 -1.35 15.43 -16.75
N LEU A 92 -1.97 16.13 -15.79
CA LEU A 92 -3.39 16.41 -15.84
C LEU A 92 -3.64 17.60 -16.76
N LYS A 93 -4.03 17.30 -18.00
CA LYS A 93 -4.49 18.30 -19.00
C LYS A 93 -5.59 19.27 -18.49
N PHE A 94 -6.24 18.94 -17.37
CA PHE A 94 -7.20 19.80 -16.68
C PHE A 94 -6.55 20.87 -15.78
N ALA A 95 -5.37 20.62 -15.22
CA ALA A 95 -4.67 21.52 -14.32
C ALA A 95 -4.15 22.77 -15.05
N GLU A 96 -3.79 22.64 -16.34
CA GLU A 96 -3.37 23.76 -17.20
C GLU A 96 -4.47 24.83 -17.39
N CYS A 97 -5.73 24.47 -17.15
CA CYS A 97 -6.89 25.34 -17.31
C CYS A 97 -7.36 25.98 -15.99
N LEU A 98 -6.72 25.70 -14.86
CA LEU A 98 -7.14 26.15 -13.53
C LEU A 98 -6.07 27.03 -12.87
N PRO A 99 -6.45 28.07 -12.11
CA PRO A 99 -5.55 28.72 -11.18
C PRO A 99 -4.93 27.68 -10.22
N GLN A 100 -3.63 27.80 -9.93
CA GLN A 100 -2.87 26.81 -9.16
C GLN A 100 -3.57 26.38 -7.85
N GLY A 101 -4.08 27.34 -7.07
CA GLY A 101 -4.77 27.01 -5.81
C GLY A 101 -6.05 26.18 -5.98
N LEU A 102 -6.74 26.28 -7.12
CA LEU A 102 -7.90 25.43 -7.46
C LEU A 102 -7.46 24.06 -7.95
N ALA A 103 -6.39 23.98 -8.75
CA ALA A 103 -5.80 22.71 -9.15
C ALA A 103 -5.36 21.90 -7.91
N ASP A 104 -4.66 22.55 -6.97
CA ASP A 104 -4.20 21.94 -5.73
C ASP A 104 -5.38 21.44 -4.87
N ALA A 105 -6.45 22.24 -4.76
CA ALA A 105 -7.66 21.86 -4.03
C ALA A 105 -8.38 20.65 -4.65
N GLU A 106 -8.57 20.64 -5.97
CA GLU A 106 -9.18 19.52 -6.70
C GLU A 106 -8.35 18.25 -6.57
N LEU A 107 -7.02 18.36 -6.70
CA LEU A 107 -6.09 17.25 -6.55
C LEU A 107 -6.12 16.67 -5.13
N SER A 108 -6.06 17.54 -4.12
CA SER A 108 -6.11 17.10 -2.72
C SER A 108 -7.42 16.37 -2.39
N THR A 109 -8.52 16.78 -3.02
CA THR A 109 -9.84 16.15 -2.84
C THR A 109 -9.93 14.83 -3.57
N ARG A 110 -9.57 14.78 -4.86
CA ARG A 110 -9.68 13.58 -5.72
C ARG A 110 -8.73 12.48 -5.31
N TYR A 111 -7.53 12.84 -4.86
CA TYR A 111 -6.46 11.91 -4.51
C TYR A 111 -6.29 11.75 -2.99
N SER A 112 -7.30 12.16 -2.20
CA SER A 112 -7.32 11.91 -0.77
C SER A 112 -7.34 10.41 -0.48
N CYS A 113 -6.38 9.96 0.32
CA CYS A 113 -6.22 8.57 0.75
C CYS A 113 -6.83 8.30 2.14
N LEU A 114 -7.53 9.28 2.72
CA LEU A 114 -7.95 9.24 4.11
C LEU A 114 -8.94 8.09 4.40
N ASN A 115 -9.93 7.89 3.53
CA ASN A 115 -10.95 6.86 3.71
C ASN A 115 -10.35 5.45 3.64
N GLN A 116 -9.47 5.22 2.66
CA GLN A 116 -8.74 3.96 2.49
C GLN A 116 -7.87 3.68 3.71
N ARG A 117 -7.14 4.68 4.21
CA ARG A 117 -6.34 4.55 5.43
C ARG A 117 -7.21 4.16 6.64
N ILE A 118 -8.29 4.89 6.90
CA ILE A 118 -9.20 4.61 8.03
C ILE A 118 -9.80 3.21 7.91
N LEU A 119 -10.21 2.81 6.70
CA LEU A 119 -10.76 1.48 6.45
C LEU A 119 -9.72 0.39 6.74
N LEU A 120 -8.51 0.52 6.20
CA LEU A 120 -7.45 -0.47 6.36
C LEU A 120 -6.89 -0.52 7.78
N ALA A 121 -6.84 0.61 8.50
CA ALA A 121 -6.42 0.65 9.90
C ALA A 121 -7.35 -0.18 10.81
N ARG A 122 -8.63 -0.34 10.43
CA ARG A 122 -9.60 -1.18 11.15
C ARG A 122 -9.51 -2.65 10.78
N ARG A 123 -8.82 -3.00 9.68
CA ARG A 123 -8.70 -4.38 9.20
C ARG A 123 -7.57 -5.12 9.88
N ARG A 124 -7.74 -6.42 10.05
CA ARG A 124 -6.66 -7.29 10.53
C ARG A 124 -5.56 -7.35 9.47
N LEU A 125 -4.32 -7.01 9.85
CA LEU A 125 -3.14 -7.25 9.01
C LEU A 125 -2.53 -8.62 9.33
N VAL A 126 -2.67 -9.55 8.38
CA VAL A 126 -2.12 -10.92 8.46
C VAL A 126 -0.86 -11.01 7.62
N LEU A 127 0.13 -11.73 8.14
CA LEU A 127 1.37 -12.01 7.41
C LEU A 127 1.53 -13.52 7.29
N ILE A 128 1.71 -14.00 6.07
CA ILE A 128 1.77 -15.43 5.74
C ILE A 128 3.05 -15.69 4.97
N ASN A 129 3.84 -16.64 5.45
CA ASN A 129 4.99 -17.16 4.71
C ASN A 129 4.52 -18.28 3.78
N SER A 130 4.50 -18.06 2.46
CA SER A 130 3.93 -18.99 1.49
C SER A 130 4.71 -20.32 1.41
N TYR A 131 6.00 -20.30 1.74
CA TYR A 131 6.86 -21.49 1.84
C TYR A 131 6.65 -22.33 3.11
N ALA A 132 5.93 -21.82 4.11
CA ALA A 132 5.61 -22.58 5.33
C ALA A 132 4.34 -23.45 5.15
N ASN A 133 3.42 -23.04 4.27
CA ASN A 133 2.14 -23.72 4.06
C ASN A 133 2.24 -25.00 3.21
N ALA A 134 3.38 -25.23 2.56
CA ALA A 134 3.64 -26.46 1.78
C ALA A 134 4.00 -27.68 2.63
N ARG A 135 4.15 -27.54 3.97
CA ARG A 135 4.53 -28.63 4.88
C ARG A 135 3.37 -29.23 5.69
N SER A 136 2.15 -28.76 5.51
CA SER A 136 0.98 -29.15 6.30
C SER A 136 -0.03 -30.05 5.57
N THR A 137 0.24 -30.48 4.33
CA THR A 137 -0.66 -31.33 3.53
C THR A 137 -0.13 -32.74 3.28
N SER A 138 0.73 -33.26 4.17
CA SER A 138 1.18 -34.66 4.14
C SER A 138 0.93 -35.31 5.50
N SER A 139 -0.31 -35.69 5.77
CA SER A 139 -0.71 -36.68 6.78
C SER A 139 -2.04 -37.30 6.37
#